data_AF-I2CQ12-F1
#
_entry.id   AF-I2CQ12-F1
#
_cell.length_a   1.000
_cell.length_b   1.000
_cell.length_c   1.000
_cell.angle_alpha   90.00
_cell.angle_beta   90.00
_cell.angle_gamma   90.00
#
_symmetry.space_group_name_H-M   'P 1'
#
loop_
_entity.id
_entity.type
_entity.pdbx_description
1 polymer ?
#
loop_
_entity_poly.entity_id
_entity_poly.type
_entity_poly.pdbx_seq_one_letter_code
_entity_poly.pdbx_strand_id
1 'polypeptide(L)'
;MEDSNGAHGRDMEERGERLVKGATRALEQEVVYNMGRAFHQAGLLHMAVPFYQDALTIFDRYQEELRTVDGKGHVTREAAWNLVCIYREGECRELARLVVGRYLRMDRGTGIE
;
A
#
# COMPACT_ATOMS: atom_id res chain seq x y z
N MET A 1 -27.18 -28.53 -20.26
CA MET A 1 -26.36 -28.74 -19.04
C MET A 1 -24.87 -28.45 -19.32
N GLU A 2 -24.51 -27.68 -20.34
CA GLU A 2 -23.10 -27.45 -20.75
C GLU A 2 -22.56 -26.05 -20.35
N ASP A 3 -23.43 -25.11 -19.97
CA ASP A 3 -23.04 -23.72 -19.70
C ASP A 3 -22.32 -23.50 -18.36
N SER A 4 -22.38 -24.45 -17.42
CA SER A 4 -21.75 -24.30 -16.10
C SER A 4 -20.22 -24.40 -16.14
N ASN A 5 -19.66 -25.16 -17.10
CA ASN A 5 -18.21 -25.34 -17.23
C ASN A 5 -17.51 -24.11 -17.82
N GLY A 6 -18.17 -23.41 -18.76
CA GLY A 6 -17.61 -22.20 -19.38
C GLY A 6 -17.71 -20.95 -18.49
N ALA A 7 -18.69 -20.88 -17.59
CA ALA A 7 -18.76 -19.82 -16.59
C ALA A 7 -17.63 -19.96 -15.55
N HIS A 8 -17.40 -21.18 -15.05
CA HIS A 8 -16.38 -21.44 -14.04
C HIS A 8 -14.94 -21.17 -14.53
N GLY A 9 -14.66 -21.47 -15.79
CA GLY A 9 -13.36 -21.17 -16.41
C GLY A 9 -13.09 -19.66 -16.53
N ARG A 10 -14.09 -18.88 -16.91
CA ARG A 10 -13.98 -17.41 -17.01
C ARG A 10 -13.79 -16.75 -15.66
N ASP A 11 -14.50 -17.22 -14.63
CA ASP A 11 -14.35 -16.71 -13.26
C ASP A 11 -12.94 -16.96 -12.70
N MET A 12 -12.34 -18.12 -13.02
CA MET A 12 -10.96 -18.42 -12.64
C MET A 12 -9.94 -17.53 -13.36
N GLU A 13 -10.11 -17.32 -14.66
CA GLU A 13 -9.24 -16.45 -15.47
C GLU A 13 -9.28 -15.00 -14.96
N GLU A 14 -10.48 -14.46 -14.77
CA GLU A 14 -10.66 -13.10 -14.24
C GLU A 14 -10.05 -12.95 -12.84
N ARG A 15 -10.19 -13.96 -11.98
CA ARG A 15 -9.53 -13.97 -10.67
C ARG A 15 -8.01 -13.99 -10.79
N GLY A 16 -7.46 -14.75 -11.73
CA GLY A 16 -6.04 -14.79 -12.03
C GLY A 16 -5.52 -13.41 -12.47
N GLU A 17 -6.22 -12.76 -13.42
CA GLU A 17 -5.86 -11.42 -13.88
C GLU A 17 -5.87 -10.38 -12.76
N ARG A 18 -6.89 -10.41 -11.89
CA ARG A 18 -6.98 -9.50 -10.74
C ARG A 18 -5.80 -9.69 -9.78
N LEU A 19 -5.42 -10.93 -9.50
CA LEU A 19 -4.25 -11.24 -8.65
C LEU A 19 -2.94 -10.73 -9.28
N VAL A 20 -2.76 -10.91 -10.59
CA VAL A 20 -1.57 -10.42 -11.31
C VAL A 20 -1.48 -8.90 -11.25
N LYS A 21 -2.60 -8.19 -11.47
CA LYS A 21 -2.66 -6.73 -11.33
C LYS A 21 -2.29 -6.29 -9.91
N GLY A 22 -2.91 -6.91 -8.89
CA GLY A 22 -2.60 -6.64 -7.49
C GLY A 22 -1.12 -6.83 -7.16
N ALA A 23 -0.53 -7.96 -7.56
CA ALA A 23 0.89 -8.25 -7.36
C ALA A 23 1.79 -7.24 -8.08
N THR A 24 1.41 -6.81 -9.28
CA THR A 24 2.15 -5.79 -10.04
C THR A 24 2.16 -4.45 -9.30
N ARG A 25 1.00 -4.00 -8.79
CA ARG A 25 0.91 -2.75 -8.01
C ARG A 25 1.67 -2.82 -6.69
N ALA A 26 1.64 -3.98 -6.04
CA ALA A 26 2.38 -4.23 -4.82
C ALA A 26 3.89 -4.07 -5.06
N LEU A 27 4.43 -4.66 -6.13
CA LEU A 27 5.84 -4.52 -6.51
C LEU A 27 6.20 -3.07 -6.89
N GLU A 28 5.35 -2.37 -7.65
CA GLU A 28 5.54 -0.95 -7.96
C GLU A 28 5.63 -0.11 -6.67
N GLN A 29 4.73 -0.37 -5.71
CA GLN A 29 4.74 0.29 -4.41
C GLN A 29 6.02 0.00 -3.62
N GLU A 30 6.43 -1.27 -3.58
CA GLU A 30 7.61 -1.72 -2.85
C GLU A 30 8.90 -1.11 -3.38
N VAL A 31 9.07 -1.03 -4.70
CA VAL A 31 10.24 -0.39 -5.33
C VAL A 31 10.37 1.06 -4.88
N VAL A 32 9.27 1.82 -4.96
CA VAL A 32 9.26 3.23 -4.57
C VAL A 32 9.52 3.37 -3.06
N TYR A 33 8.88 2.55 -2.23
CA TYR A 33 9.13 2.53 -0.78
C TYR A 33 10.59 2.25 -0.44
N ASN A 34 11.22 1.28 -1.11
CA ASN A 34 12.61 0.89 -0.87
C ASN A 34 13.58 2.01 -1.26
N MET A 35 13.29 2.80 -2.29
CA MET A 35 14.05 4.02 -2.59
C MET A 35 13.96 5.03 -1.44
N GLY A 36 12.76 5.26 -0.90
CA GLY A 36 12.56 6.10 0.28
C GLY A 36 13.33 5.59 1.50
N ARG A 37 13.36 4.27 1.71
CA ARG A 37 14.15 3.61 2.77
C ARG A 37 15.63 3.83 2.61
N ALA A 38 16.17 3.73 1.40
CA ALA A 38 17.59 3.95 1.14
C ALA A 38 17.99 5.40 1.48
N PHE A 39 17.23 6.40 1.03
CA PHE A 39 17.49 7.80 1.37
C PHE A 39 17.34 8.08 2.86
N HIS A 40 16.33 7.48 3.51
CA HIS A 40 16.13 7.62 4.94
C HIS A 40 17.33 7.06 5.74
N GLN A 41 17.79 5.85 5.40
CA GLN A 41 18.96 5.23 6.05
C GLN A 41 20.25 6.04 5.84
N ALA A 42 20.37 6.75 4.71
CA ALA A 42 21.48 7.67 4.44
C ALA A 42 21.34 9.04 5.14
N GLY A 43 20.27 9.28 5.91
CA GLY A 43 20.00 10.56 6.58
C GLY A 43 19.46 11.66 5.65
N LEU A 44 19.17 11.34 4.38
CA LEU A 44 18.67 12.27 3.38
C LEU A 44 17.13 12.37 3.45
N LEU A 45 16.61 12.82 4.59
CA LEU A 45 15.18 12.76 4.90
C LEU A 45 14.30 13.51 3.88
N HIS A 46 14.75 14.68 3.41
CA HIS A 46 14.05 15.47 2.39
C HIS A 46 13.91 14.72 1.06
N MET A 47 14.87 13.85 0.73
CA MET A 47 14.78 12.97 -0.44
C MET A 47 13.88 11.76 -0.18
N ALA A 48 13.81 11.26 1.05
CA ALA A 48 12.98 10.11 1.39
C ALA A 48 11.47 10.40 1.35
N VAL A 49 11.07 11.63 1.71
CA VAL A 49 9.66 12.07 1.76
C VAL A 49 8.90 11.82 0.46
N PRO A 50 9.34 12.30 -0.72
CA PRO A 50 8.58 12.11 -1.96
C PRO A 50 8.39 10.63 -2.31
N PHE A 51 9.37 9.76 -2.04
CA PHE A 51 9.20 8.32 -2.27
C PHE A 51 8.14 7.69 -1.35
N TYR A 52 8.11 8.04 -0.06
CA TYR A 52 7.03 7.54 0.79
C TYR A 52 5.66 8.09 0.37
N GLN A 53 5.58 9.34 -0.10
CA GLN A 53 4.35 9.91 -0.64
C GLN A 53 3.90 9.21 -1.93
N ASP A 54 4.81 8.87 -2.83
CA ASP A 54 4.52 8.13 -4.05
C ASP A 54 4.02 6.71 -3.74
N ALA A 55 4.63 6.02 -2.77
CA ALA A 55 4.14 4.71 -2.31
C ALA A 55 2.70 4.79 -1.77
N LEU A 56 2.36 5.86 -1.05
CA LEU A 56 0.99 6.09 -0.58
C LEU A 56 0.04 6.49 -1.71
N THR A 57 0.53 7.21 -2.73
CA THR A 57 -0.25 7.56 -3.92
C THR A 57 -0.60 6.32 -4.75
N ILE A 58 0.31 5.34 -4.85
CA ILE A 58 0.05 4.04 -5.47
C ILE A 58 -1.08 3.33 -4.73
N PHE A 59 -1.06 3.33 -3.39
CA PHE A 59 -2.16 2.78 -2.60
C PHE A 59 -3.49 3.49 -2.87
N ASP A 60 -3.52 4.82 -2.80
CA ASP A 60 -4.73 5.60 -3.03
C ASP A 60 -5.34 5.33 -4.41
N ARG A 61 -4.51 5.16 -5.43
CA ARG A 61 -4.94 4.91 -6.82
C ARG A 61 -5.41 3.49 -7.05
N TYR A 62 -4.77 2.50 -6.43
CA TYR A 62 -4.94 1.08 -6.74
C TYR A 62 -5.35 0.23 -5.53
N GLN A 63 -6.02 0.82 -4.53
CA GLN A 63 -6.40 0.13 -3.30
C GLN A 63 -7.19 -1.17 -3.54
N GLU A 64 -8.04 -1.23 -4.57
CA GLU A 64 -8.84 -2.41 -4.87
C GLU A 64 -7.97 -3.55 -5.42
N GLU A 65 -7.05 -3.23 -6.34
CA GLU A 65 -6.06 -4.18 -6.87
C GLU A 65 -5.14 -4.67 -5.75
N LEU A 66 -4.65 -3.76 -4.90
CA LEU A 66 -3.77 -4.08 -3.77
C LEU A 66 -4.47 -4.93 -2.68
N ARG A 67 -5.78 -4.83 -2.51
CA ARG A 67 -6.53 -5.72 -1.60
C ARG A 67 -6.69 -7.15 -2.11
N THR A 68 -6.36 -7.41 -3.38
CA THR A 68 -6.36 -8.77 -3.93
C THR A 68 -5.13 -9.58 -3.53
N VAL A 69 -4.02 -8.90 -3.19
CA VAL A 69 -2.86 -9.54 -2.55
C VAL A 69 -3.09 -9.59 -1.05
N ASP A 70 -2.43 -10.53 -0.36
CA ASP A 70 -2.56 -10.62 1.08
C ASP A 70 -2.09 -9.32 1.78
N GLY A 71 -2.50 -9.12 3.03
CA GLY A 71 -2.16 -7.91 3.78
C GLY A 71 -0.67 -7.72 4.07
N LYS A 72 0.20 -8.69 3.70
CA LYS A 72 1.66 -8.59 3.76
C LYS A 72 2.26 -8.23 2.40
N GLY A 73 1.47 -8.26 1.33
CA GLY A 73 1.92 -8.03 -0.03
C GLY A 73 2.22 -6.57 -0.36
N HIS A 74 1.69 -5.61 0.41
CA HIS A 74 1.87 -4.18 0.12
C HIS A 74 2.41 -3.40 1.33
N VAL A 75 3.18 -2.34 1.08
CA VAL A 75 4.00 -1.63 2.07
C VAL A 75 3.38 -0.30 2.56
N THR A 76 2.07 -0.13 2.37
CA THR A 76 1.34 1.11 2.70
C THR A 76 1.54 1.55 4.15
N ARG A 77 1.46 0.62 5.10
CA ARG A 77 1.56 0.94 6.53
C ARG A 77 2.98 1.33 6.91
N GLU A 78 3.97 0.65 6.35
CA GLU A 78 5.40 0.89 6.55
C GLU A 78 5.79 2.25 5.95
N ALA A 79 5.32 2.58 4.75
CA ALA A 79 5.53 3.88 4.12
C ALA A 79 4.91 5.00 4.96
N ALA A 80 3.65 4.84 5.38
CA ALA A 80 2.97 5.81 6.24
C ALA A 80 3.69 6.00 7.58
N TRP A 81 4.13 4.92 8.22
CA TRP A 81 4.84 5.00 9.49
C TRP A 81 6.16 5.76 9.36
N ASN A 82 6.97 5.45 8.34
CA ASN A 82 8.22 6.15 8.11
C ASN A 82 8.01 7.64 7.81
N LEU A 83 6.98 7.97 7.04
CA LEU A 83 6.64 9.36 6.75
C LEU A 83 6.20 10.12 8.03
N VAL A 84 5.46 9.46 8.91
CA VAL A 84 5.10 10.02 10.23
C VAL A 84 6.33 10.28 11.09
N CYS A 85 7.32 9.39 11.10
CA CYS A 85 8.57 9.60 11.81
C CYS A 85 9.28 10.86 11.30
N ILE A 86 9.46 10.98 9.98
CA ILE A 86 10.11 12.17 9.38
C ILE A 86 9.34 13.46 9.71
N TYR A 87 8.01 13.47 9.58
CA TYR A 87 7.22 14.66 9.90
C TYR A 87 7.24 15.03 11.38
N ARG A 88 7.40 14.06 12.29
CA ARG A 88 7.57 14.35 13.72
C ARG A 88 8.92 14.96 14.01
N GLU A 89 9.99 14.46 13.39
CA GLU A 89 11.35 15.00 13.52
C GLU A 89 11.46 16.41 12.96
N GLY A 90 10.79 16.70 11.83
CA GLY A 90 10.71 18.04 11.23
C GLY A 90 9.68 18.97 11.86
N GLU A 91 9.10 18.63 13.02
CA GLU A 91 8.07 19.38 13.75
C GLU A 91 6.76 19.65 12.97
N CYS A 92 6.53 18.98 11.84
CA CYS A 92 5.31 19.02 11.03
C CYS A 92 4.19 18.14 11.62
N ARG A 93 3.80 18.41 12.87
CA ARG A 93 2.85 17.57 13.64
C ARG A 93 1.48 17.39 12.98
N GLU A 94 1.03 18.37 12.21
CA GLU A 94 -0.26 18.30 11.51
C GLU A 94 -0.24 17.28 10.38
N LEU A 95 0.79 17.32 9.53
CA LEU A 95 0.96 16.32 8.46
C LEU A 95 1.09 14.91 9.04
N ALA A 96 1.85 14.74 10.12
CA ALA A 96 1.94 13.47 10.82
C ALA A 96 0.56 12.95 11.29
N ARG A 97 -0.31 13.83 11.81
CA ARG A 97 -1.68 13.46 12.22
C ARG A 97 -2.54 13.05 11.03
N LEU A 98 -2.44 13.76 9.91
CA LEU A 98 -3.18 13.43 8.69
C LEU A 98 -2.80 12.04 8.16
N VAL A 99 -1.49 11.74 8.08
CA VAL A 99 -1.00 10.43 7.64
C VAL A 99 -1.48 9.31 8.57
N VAL A 100 -1.40 9.52 9.90
CA VAL A 100 -1.92 8.55 10.87
C VAL A 100 -3.42 8.31 10.66
N GLY A 101 -4.19 9.39 10.50
CA GLY A 101 -5.64 9.32 10.33
C GLY A 101 -6.07 8.55 9.10
N ARG A 102 -5.32 8.69 8.00
CA ARG A 102 -5.65 8.09 6.70
C ARG A 102 -5.16 6.65 6.53
N TYR A 103 -3.94 6.33 6.98
CA TYR A 103 -3.28 5.06 6.62
C TYR A 103 -2.97 4.12 7.77
N LEU A 104 -2.98 4.61 9.03
CA LEU A 104 -2.51 3.83 10.18
C LEU A 104 -3.58 3.52 11.20
N ARG A 105 -4.72 4.22 11.17
CA ARG A 105 -5.88 3.82 11.98
C ARG A 105 -6.33 2.44 11.54
N MET A 106 -6.39 1.51 12.50
CA MET A 106 -7.06 0.23 12.30
C MET A 106 -8.53 0.52 12.01
N ASP A 107 -9.09 -0.08 10.96
CA ASP A 107 -10.54 -0.23 10.89
C ASP A 107 -10.96 -1.04 12.12
N ARG A 108 -11.75 -0.42 13.01
CA ARG A 108 -12.39 -1.13 14.12
C ARG A 108 -13.56 -2.00 13.60
N GLY A 109 -13.31 -2.80 12.58
CA GLY A 109 -14.29 -3.68 11.97
C GLY A 109 -13.73 -5.09 11.93
N THR A 110 -14.41 -6.02 12.60
CA THR A 110 -14.12 -7.47 12.68
C THR A 110 -13.07 -7.90 13.72
N GLY A 111 -13.22 -7.40 14.94
CA GLY A 111 -13.01 -8.26 16.10
C GLY A 111 -14.26 -9.12 16.25
N ILE A 112 -14.18 -10.39 15.88
CA ILE A 112 -15.20 -11.38 16.19
C ILE A 112 -15.00 -11.74 17.67
N GLU A 113 -15.97 -11.37 18.51
CA GLU A 113 -16.16 -11.96 19.85
C GLU A 113 -16.65 -13.40 19.74
#